data_AF-A0A1X7HLX9-F1
#
_entry.id   AF-A0A1X7HLX9-F1
#
_cell.length_a   1.000
_cell.length_b   1.000
_cell.length_c   1.000
_cell.angle_alpha   90.00
_cell.angle_beta   90.00
_cell.angle_gamma   90.00
#
_symmetry.space_group_name_H-M   'P 1'
#
loop_
_entity.id
_entity.type
_entity.pdbx_description
1 polymer ?
#
loop_
_entity_poly.entity_id
_entity_poly.type
_entity_poly.pdbx_seq_one_letter_code
_entity_poly.pdbx_strand_id
1 'polypeptide(L)' 'MPGCKFPKCNHAAEGTWALVDLCGEHREAISNETNLYYRKKINQHQRYLYHQISWLISWSREASE' A
#
# COMPACT_ATOMS: atom_id res chain seq x y z
N MET A 1 7.72 -16.17 9.11
CA MET A 1 6.74 -15.09 8.84
C MET A 1 7.11 -14.44 7.52
N PRO A 2 6.15 -14.08 6.66
CA PRO A 2 6.45 -13.33 5.45
C PRO A 2 7.09 -11.97 5.83
N GLY A 3 8.01 -11.49 4.99
CA GLY A 3 8.59 -10.15 5.15
C GLY A 3 7.66 -9.08 4.57
N CYS A 4 7.77 -7.86 5.06
CA CYS A 4 7.08 -6.70 4.47
C CYS A 4 7.48 -6.55 2.99
N LYS A 5 6.48 -6.41 2.12
CA LYS A 5 6.67 -6.23 0.67
C LYS A 5 6.86 -4.78 0.25
N PHE A 6 6.83 -3.84 1.20
CA PHE A 6 7.12 -2.44 0.91
C PHE A 6 8.59 -2.28 0.48
N PRO A 7 8.89 -1.47 -0.57
CA PRO A 7 10.26 -1.28 -1.04
C PRO A 7 11.21 -0.84 0.07
N LYS A 8 12.38 -1.48 0.16
CA LYS A 8 13.44 -1.19 1.14
C LYS A 8 13.01 -1.38 2.61
N CYS A 9 11.98 -2.17 2.88
CA CYS A 9 11.60 -2.57 4.23
C CYS A 9 12.13 -3.97 4.56
N ASN A 10 12.73 -4.13 5.75
CA ASN A 10 13.23 -5.43 6.24
C ASN A 10 12.45 -5.95 7.46
N HIS A 11 11.34 -5.31 7.82
CA HIS A 11 10.51 -5.73 8.94
C HIS A 11 9.67 -6.96 8.60
N ALA A 12 9.33 -7.74 9.63
CA ALA A 12 8.36 -8.82 9.48
C ALA A 12 6.98 -8.25 9.11
N ALA A 13 6.25 -8.95 8.24
CA ALA A 13 4.87 -8.60 7.97
C ALA A 13 4.01 -8.96 9.18
N GLU A 14 3.19 -8.00 9.61
CA GLU A 14 2.25 -8.14 10.73
C GLU A 14 0.80 -8.26 10.25
N GLY A 15 0.57 -8.06 8.95
CA GLY A 15 -0.71 -8.32 8.29
C GLY A 15 -0.68 -7.91 6.83
N THR A 16 -1.85 -7.81 6.22
CA THR A 16 -2.00 -7.51 4.79
C THR A 16 -2.75 -6.23 4.54
N TRP A 17 -2.41 -5.51 3.47
CA TRP A 17 -3.21 -4.43 2.89
C TRP A 17 -3.45 -4.70 1.41
N ALA A 18 -4.71 -4.79 0.97
CA ALA A 18 -5.07 -5.15 -0.40
C ALA A 18 -4.36 -6.43 -0.92
N LEU A 19 -4.24 -7.45 -0.06
CA LEU A 19 -3.53 -8.73 -0.30
C LEU A 19 -1.99 -8.62 -0.38
N VAL A 20 -1.41 -7.47 -0.03
CA VAL A 20 0.05 -7.27 0.07
C VAL A 20 0.48 -7.39 1.53
N ASP A 21 1.42 -8.30 1.82
CA ASP A 21 2.02 -8.45 3.16
C ASP A 21 2.84 -7.20 3.56
N LEU A 22 2.49 -6.56 4.68
CA LEU A 22 3.13 -5.35 5.18
C LEU A 22 3.40 -5.44 6.68
N CYS A 23 4.43 -4.74 7.17
CA CYS A 23 4.58 -4.48 8.61
C CYS A 23 3.52 -3.48 9.09
N GLY A 24 3.34 -3.37 10.42
CA GLY A 24 2.34 -2.51 11.03
C GLY A 24 2.45 -1.05 10.61
N GLU A 25 3.68 -0.52 10.54
CA GLU A 25 3.98 0.86 10.16
C GLU A 25 3.49 1.17 8.73
N HIS A 26 3.93 0.38 7.73
CA HIS A 26 3.52 0.60 6.34
C HIS A 26 2.02 0.36 6.13
N ARG A 27 1.44 -0.62 6.83
CA ARG A 27 0.01 -0.89 6.77
C ARG A 27 -0.80 0.30 7.28
N GLU A 28 -0.40 0.89 8.41
CA GLU A 28 -1.06 2.07 8.98
C GLU A 28 -0.87 3.30 8.09
N ALA A 29 0.35 3.55 7.61
CA ALA A 29 0.66 4.68 6.75
C ALA A 29 -0.15 4.67 5.45
N ILE A 30 -0.20 3.52 4.76
CA ILE A 30 -1.01 3.36 3.53
C ILE A 30 -2.51 3.50 3.83
N SER A 31 -2.97 2.99 4.96
CA SER A 31 -4.37 3.11 5.38
C SER A 31 -4.75 4.57 5.62
N ASN A 32 -3.87 5.35 6.26
CA ASN A 32 -4.07 6.78 6.46
C ASN A 32 -4.05 7.57 5.15
N GLU A 33 -3.08 7.31 4.26
CA GLU A 33 -3.04 7.92 2.92
C GLU A 33 -4.31 7.61 2.12
N THR A 34 -4.76 6.37 2.16
CA THR A 34 -6.00 5.94 1.50
C THR A 34 -7.22 6.65 2.10
N ASN A 35 -7.26 6.86 3.41
CA ASN A 35 -8.30 7.63 4.08
C ASN A 35 -8.31 9.10 3.61
N LEU A 36 -7.13 9.73 3.53
CA LEU A 36 -6.98 11.10 3.02
C LEU A 36 -7.46 11.21 1.56
N TYR A 37 -7.14 10.22 0.73
CA TYR A 37 -7.60 10.16 -0.66
C TYR A 37 -9.13 10.06 -0.74
N TYR A 38 -9.75 9.14 0.00
CA TYR A 38 -11.21 9.00 0.02
C TYR A 38 -11.92 10.23 0.60
N ARG A 39 -11.29 10.93 1.54
CA ARG A 39 -11.76 12.23 2.05
C ARG A 39 -11.50 13.41 1.11
N LYS A 40 -10.96 13.16 -0.09
CA LYS A 40 -10.59 14.17 -1.09
C LYS A 40 -9.62 15.25 -0.55
N LYS A 41 -8.79 14.88 0.44
CA LYS A 41 -7.73 15.75 0.99
C LYS A 41 -6.45 15.69 0.15
N ILE A 42 -6.25 14.58 -0.56
CA ILE A 42 -5.19 14.38 -1.54
C ILE A 42 -5.79 13.81 -2.84
N ASN A 43 -5.10 14.01 -3.96
CA ASN A 43 -5.46 13.44 -5.26
C ASN A 43 -4.64 12.18 -5.58
N GLN A 44 -4.96 11.51 -6.70
CA GLN A 44 -4.30 10.26 -7.09
C GLN A 44 -2.77 10.40 -7.28
N HIS A 45 -2.27 11.55 -7.75
CA HIS A 45 -0.83 11.77 -7.94
C HIS A 45 -0.06 11.94 -6.63
N GLN A 46 -0.77 12.30 -5.55
CA GLN A 46 -0.19 12.50 -4.22
C GLN A 46 -0.12 11.20 -3.40
N ARG A 47 -0.67 10.09 -3.89
CA ARG A 47 -0.70 8.79 -3.18
C ARG A 47 0.63 8.03 -3.28
N TYR A 48 1.69 8.61 -2.73
CA TYR A 48 3.04 8.07 -2.81
C TYR A 48 3.14 6.62 -2.33
N LEU A 49 2.59 6.31 -1.15
CA LEU A 49 2.70 4.99 -0.53
C LEU A 49 1.94 3.93 -1.34
N TYR A 50 0.74 4.25 -1.80
CA TYR A 50 -0.02 3.40 -2.72
C TYR A 50 0.78 3.09 -3.98
N HIS A 51 1.40 4.10 -4.61
CA HIS A 51 2.18 3.90 -5.84
C HIS A 51 3.40 3.00 -5.64
N GLN A 52 3.99 2.97 -4.44
CA GLN A 52 5.10 2.07 -4.14
C GLN A 52 4.72 0.59 -4.15
N ILE A 53 3.44 0.27 -3.90
CA ILE A 53 2.96 -1.11 -3.79
C ILE A 53 1.87 -1.47 -4.81
N SER A 54 1.37 -0.52 -5.60
CA SER A 54 0.25 -0.74 -6.53
C SER A 54 0.49 -1.87 -7.52
N TRP A 55 1.74 -2.02 -7.99
CA TRP A 55 2.18 -3.09 -8.87
C TRP A 55 2.15 -4.49 -8.24
N LEU A 56 2.07 -4.59 -6.91
CA LEU A 56 1.90 -5.85 -6.17
C LEU A 56 0.43 -6.21 -5.94
N ILE A 57 -0.48 -5.27 -6.15
CA ILE A 57 -1.91 -5.44 -5.92
C ILE A 57 -2.52 -6.07 -7.18
N SER A 58 -3.01 -7.31 -7.06
CA SER A 58 -3.49 -8.13 -8.18
C SER A 58 -4.54 -7.41 -9.04
N TRP A 59 -5.55 -6.82 -8.42
CA TRP A 59 -6.65 -6.09 -9.07
C TRP A 59 -6.26 -4.69 -9.57
N SER A 60 -5.12 -4.15 -9.13
CA SER A 60 -4.59 -2.90 -9.71
C SER A 60 -3.93 -3.14 -11.07
N ARG A 61 -3.61 -4.39 -11.42
CA ARG A 61 -2.94 -4.74 -12.68
C ARG A 61 -3.91 -4.86 -13.85
N GLU A 62 -5.16 -5.24 -13.57
CA GLU A 62 -6.22 -5.44 -14.56
C GLU A 62 -6.83 -4.13 -15.11
N ALA A 63 -6.56 -2.98 -14.47
CA ALA A 63 -7.04 -1.68 -14.94
C ALA A 63 -6.18 -1.06 -16.07
N SER A 64 -5.18 -1.78 -16.56
CA SER A 64 -4.24 -1.34 -17.62
C SER A 64 -4.37 -2.12 -18.93
N GLU A 65 -5.42 -2.95 -19.11
CA GLU A 65 -5.74 -3.63 -20.37
C GLU A 65 -6.98 -3.05 -21.06
#